data_AF-A0A4U7CJU2-F1
#
_entry.id   AF-A0A4U7CJU2-F1
#
_cell.length_a   1.000
_cell.length_b   1.000
_cell.length_c   1.000
_cell.angle_alpha   90.00
_cell.angle_beta   90.00
_cell.angle_gamma   90.00
#
_symmetry.space_group_name_H-M   'P 1'
#
loop_
_entity.id
_entity.type
_entity.pdbx_description
1 polymer ?
#
loop_
_entity_poly.entity_id
_entity_poly.type
_entity_poly.pdbx_seq_one_letter_code
_entity_poly.pdbx_strand_id
1 'polypeptide(L)'
;MTDRKPDFDALDRRTYLRATGAAALGAAGLAGCVGRATGTLATQVTDQPADIGDFESLVVTVEGFWLGPEGAESDDEDGNETDTGDDSGEGDDADAGGNETDGEEDAEEGREYFEFDEPQEADLVELQNGETKLIDERELQTGEYPYLQLDVSSADGTLTDGSDATVDLPGNAPLKFNESFEIRENTRTTFTADFAPVLRGNGRYLLRPVPSGIEVGYEESSESDGSGSSGDNETADA
;
A
#
# COMPACT_ATOMS: atom_id res chain seq x y z
N MET A 1 42.35 -11.85 -46.73
CA MET A 1 41.74 -12.52 -45.56
C MET A 1 42.38 -11.96 -44.32
N THR A 2 41.58 -11.58 -43.32
CA THR A 2 42.04 -10.95 -42.09
C THR A 2 41.29 -11.56 -40.91
N ASP A 3 41.98 -12.38 -40.11
CA ASP A 3 41.61 -12.66 -38.73
C ASP A 3 42.87 -13.03 -37.94
N ARG A 4 43.15 -12.25 -36.89
CA ARG A 4 43.43 -12.76 -35.54
C ARG A 4 43.38 -11.59 -34.55
N LYS A 5 42.62 -11.75 -33.47
CA LYS A 5 42.41 -10.72 -32.45
C LYS A 5 43.22 -11.04 -31.18
N PRO A 6 44.13 -10.16 -30.72
CA PRO A 6 44.51 -10.07 -29.30
C PRO A 6 43.42 -9.26 -28.57
N ASP A 7 42.85 -9.74 -27.45
CA ASP A 7 43.45 -9.90 -26.11
C ASP A 7 43.32 -8.59 -25.31
N PHE A 8 42.60 -8.66 -24.19
CA PHE A 8 42.21 -7.52 -23.35
C PHE A 8 42.75 -7.72 -21.94
N ASP A 9 43.97 -7.24 -21.70
CA ASP A 9 44.58 -7.27 -20.37
C ASP A 9 44.11 -6.11 -19.47
N ALA A 10 44.11 -6.38 -18.17
CA ALA A 10 44.02 -5.46 -17.03
C ALA A 10 43.34 -4.08 -17.16
N LEU A 11 42.16 -3.95 -16.55
CA LEU A 11 41.79 -2.73 -15.80
C LEU A 11 41.41 -3.11 -14.36
N ASP A 12 42.09 -2.49 -13.38
CA ASP A 12 41.98 -2.87 -11.96
C ASP A 12 40.72 -2.24 -11.30
N ARG A 13 39.85 -3.12 -10.80
CA ARG A 13 38.57 -2.79 -10.13
C ARG A 13 38.68 -2.01 -8.81
N ARG A 14 39.89 -1.66 -8.34
CA ARG A 14 40.11 -0.92 -7.08
C ARG A 14 39.90 0.60 -7.18
N THR A 15 39.54 1.14 -8.35
CA THR A 15 39.42 2.59 -8.58
C THR A 15 37.97 3.08 -8.59
N TYR A 16 37.20 2.78 -7.54
CA TYR A 16 35.85 3.34 -7.34
C TYR A 16 35.56 3.80 -5.89
N LEU A 17 36.14 3.15 -4.88
CA LEU A 17 35.94 3.50 -3.46
C LEU A 17 36.99 4.52 -2.96
N ARG A 18 36.97 5.74 -3.50
CA ARG A 18 37.85 6.83 -3.03
C ARG A 18 37.26 8.25 -3.11
N ALA A 19 35.94 8.37 -3.10
CA ALA A 19 35.22 9.64 -3.26
C ALA A 19 34.38 10.07 -2.02
N THR A 20 34.35 9.30 -0.94
CA THR A 20 33.62 9.65 0.30
C THR A 20 34.53 9.43 1.51
N GLY A 21 35.20 10.48 1.98
CA GLY A 21 36.18 10.35 3.06
C GLY A 21 36.62 11.69 3.67
N ALA A 22 36.13 11.95 4.88
CA ALA A 22 36.53 13.01 5.81
C ALA A 22 36.33 14.49 5.38
N ALA A 23 35.30 15.10 5.97
CA ALA A 23 35.33 16.49 6.43
C ALA A 23 34.97 16.50 7.93
N ALA A 24 35.56 17.38 8.73
CA ALA A 24 35.47 17.31 10.20
C ALA A 24 34.95 18.60 10.84
N LEU A 25 34.17 18.42 11.91
CA LEU A 25 33.87 19.38 12.99
C LEU A 25 33.61 20.85 12.59
N GLY A 26 32.34 21.17 12.32
CA GLY A 26 31.85 22.56 12.26
C GLY A 26 30.62 22.73 13.14
N ALA A 27 30.73 23.43 14.27
CA ALA A 27 29.59 23.70 15.15
C ALA A 27 28.79 24.91 14.62
N ALA A 28 27.73 24.63 13.86
CA ALA A 28 26.68 25.58 13.48
C ALA A 28 25.33 25.02 13.91
N GLY A 29 24.47 25.85 14.49
CA GLY A 29 23.16 25.42 14.98
C GLY A 29 22.20 25.12 13.84
N LEU A 30 21.96 23.83 13.55
CA LEU A 30 20.92 23.40 12.62
C LEU A 30 19.56 23.51 13.30
N ALA A 31 18.83 24.59 13.00
CA ALA A 31 17.42 24.66 13.29
C ALA A 31 16.65 23.79 12.27
N GLY A 32 15.90 22.80 12.75
CA GLY A 32 14.85 22.14 11.94
C GLY A 32 15.31 21.16 10.86
N CYS A 33 16.58 20.73 10.82
CA CYS A 33 16.98 19.59 10.00
C CYS A 33 16.55 18.25 10.63
N VAL A 34 15.22 18.09 10.83
CA VAL A 34 14.63 16.76 10.95
C VAL A 34 14.73 16.15 9.56
N GLY A 35 15.69 15.24 9.37
CA GLY A 35 15.58 14.28 8.27
C GLY A 35 14.29 13.53 8.50
N ARG A 36 13.38 13.56 7.51
CA ARG A 36 12.19 12.71 7.52
C ARG A 36 12.69 11.28 7.33
N ALA A 37 12.89 10.62 8.46
CA ALA A 37 12.98 9.19 8.61
C ALA A 37 11.96 8.50 7.68
N THR A 38 12.42 7.55 6.88
CA THR A 38 11.57 6.72 6.01
C THR A 38 11.62 5.26 6.41
N GLY A 39 10.48 4.59 6.24
CA GLY A 39 10.36 3.14 6.27
C GLY A 39 9.65 2.66 5.01
N THR A 40 9.72 1.36 4.73
CA THR A 40 9.00 0.77 3.60
C THR A 40 7.65 0.26 4.08
N LEU A 41 6.56 0.65 3.41
CA LEU A 41 5.27 -0.03 3.53
C LEU A 41 5.13 -0.98 2.33
N ALA A 42 4.77 -2.24 2.61
CA ALA A 42 4.44 -3.26 1.63
C ALA A 42 2.99 -3.69 1.84
N THR A 43 2.10 -3.20 0.99
CA THR A 43 0.65 -3.42 1.09
C THR A 43 0.27 -4.69 0.32
N GLN A 44 -0.28 -5.66 1.02
CA GLN A 44 -0.67 -6.97 0.48
C GLN A 44 -2.18 -7.20 0.64
N VAL A 45 -2.73 -8.11 -0.16
CA VAL A 45 -4.14 -8.54 -0.07
C VAL A 45 -4.26 -10.05 0.03
N THR A 46 -5.34 -10.54 0.66
CA THR A 46 -5.71 -11.95 0.79
C THR A 46 -7.23 -12.13 0.88
N ASP A 47 -7.71 -13.37 0.98
CA ASP A 47 -9.15 -13.71 1.06
C ASP A 47 -9.50 -14.60 2.27
N GLN A 48 -10.55 -14.18 2.98
CA GLN A 48 -11.18 -14.89 4.07
C GLN A 48 -12.22 -15.88 3.50
N PRO A 49 -12.22 -17.15 3.92
CA PRO A 49 -13.20 -18.15 3.46
C PRO A 49 -14.63 -17.80 3.91
N ALA A 50 -15.32 -17.02 3.07
CA ALA A 50 -16.72 -16.61 3.17
C ALA A 50 -17.51 -17.26 2.00
N ASP A 51 -18.24 -16.47 1.20
CA ASP A 51 -18.97 -16.97 0.03
C ASP A 51 -18.07 -17.04 -1.24
N ILE A 52 -16.74 -16.92 -1.09
CA ILE A 52 -15.73 -17.00 -2.16
C ILE A 52 -15.82 -18.32 -2.97
N GLY A 53 -16.26 -19.40 -2.33
CA GLY A 53 -16.39 -20.73 -2.95
C GLY A 53 -17.47 -20.85 -4.03
N ASP A 54 -18.32 -19.83 -4.22
CA ASP A 54 -19.27 -19.76 -5.33
C ASP A 54 -18.62 -19.24 -6.64
N PHE A 55 -17.42 -18.66 -6.58
CA PHE A 55 -16.70 -18.03 -7.69
C PHE A 55 -15.72 -18.99 -8.41
N GLU A 56 -15.59 -18.83 -9.73
CA GLU A 56 -14.47 -19.34 -10.54
C GLU A 56 -13.31 -18.33 -10.58
N SER A 57 -13.62 -17.03 -10.54
CA SER A 57 -12.67 -15.91 -10.40
C SER A 57 -13.34 -14.73 -9.68
N LEU A 58 -12.61 -13.97 -8.88
CA LEU A 58 -13.07 -12.70 -8.29
C LEU A 58 -11.94 -11.68 -8.30
N VAL A 59 -11.84 -10.91 -9.39
CA VAL A 59 -10.79 -9.91 -9.57
C VAL A 59 -11.20 -8.60 -8.93
N VAL A 60 -10.40 -8.10 -7.99
CA VAL A 60 -10.54 -6.73 -7.45
C VAL A 60 -9.49 -5.81 -8.05
N THR A 61 -9.88 -4.59 -8.41
CA THR A 61 -8.98 -3.57 -8.99
C THR A 61 -8.71 -2.49 -7.96
N VAL A 62 -7.44 -2.25 -7.63
CA VAL A 62 -7.00 -1.27 -6.62
C VAL A 62 -6.21 -0.16 -7.31
N GLU A 63 -6.56 1.12 -7.06
CA GLU A 63 -5.94 2.28 -7.73
C GLU A 63 -4.98 3.07 -6.83
N GLY A 64 -5.11 2.90 -5.51
CA GLY A 64 -4.23 3.54 -4.52
C GLY A 64 -4.61 3.18 -3.09
N PHE A 65 -4.05 3.91 -2.13
CA PHE A 65 -4.50 3.87 -0.74
C PHE A 65 -4.40 5.23 -0.04
N TRP A 66 -5.16 5.39 1.04
CA TRP A 66 -5.13 6.57 1.90
C TRP A 66 -4.53 6.23 3.26
N LEU A 67 -3.67 7.12 3.78
CA LEU A 67 -3.18 7.08 5.16
C LEU A 67 -3.37 8.44 5.84
N GLY A 68 -3.80 8.45 7.09
CA GLY A 68 -3.86 9.65 7.93
C GLY A 68 -3.30 9.39 9.34
N PRO A 69 -2.96 10.44 10.11
CA PRO A 69 -2.62 10.31 11.52
C PRO A 69 -3.86 10.02 12.38
N GLU A 70 -3.66 9.68 13.65
CA GLU A 70 -4.74 9.61 14.64
C GLU A 70 -5.54 10.93 14.69
N GLY A 71 -6.83 10.85 14.35
CA GLY A 71 -7.75 11.99 14.37
C GLY A 71 -7.94 12.71 13.03
N ALA A 72 -7.37 12.21 11.92
CA ALA A 72 -7.93 12.52 10.60
C ALA A 72 -9.36 11.97 10.54
N GLU A 73 -10.32 12.81 10.16
CA GLU A 73 -11.69 12.35 9.96
C GLU A 73 -11.83 11.56 8.65
N SER A 74 -12.81 10.67 8.64
CA SER A 74 -13.25 9.95 7.45
C SER A 74 -14.75 9.93 7.53
N ASP A 75 -15.43 10.34 6.46
CA ASP A 75 -16.90 10.50 6.44
C ASP A 75 -17.64 9.14 6.34
N ASP A 76 -17.16 8.13 7.08
CA ASP A 76 -17.72 6.79 7.22
C ASP A 76 -19.01 6.80 8.08
N GLU A 77 -20.02 7.59 7.69
CA GLU A 77 -21.35 7.61 8.33
C GLU A 77 -21.99 6.21 8.21
N ASP A 78 -22.10 5.52 9.35
CA ASP A 78 -22.44 4.08 9.45
C ASP A 78 -23.80 3.78 8.78
N GLY A 79 -23.75 3.10 7.63
CA GLY A 79 -24.82 3.06 6.61
C GLY A 79 -26.12 2.36 7.02
N ASN A 80 -26.91 2.97 7.90
CA ASN A 80 -28.25 2.53 8.27
C ASN A 80 -29.32 3.23 7.42
N GLU A 81 -29.67 2.62 6.29
CA GLU A 81 -30.72 3.07 5.38
C GLU A 81 -32.12 3.03 6.04
N THR A 82 -32.67 4.18 6.42
CA THR A 82 -34.11 4.33 6.69
C THR A 82 -34.77 5.17 5.61
N ASP A 83 -35.15 4.50 4.51
CA ASP A 83 -36.00 5.06 3.46
C ASP A 83 -37.27 5.70 4.06
N THR A 84 -37.42 7.01 3.88
CA THR A 84 -38.70 7.71 3.99
C THR A 84 -38.65 8.97 3.11
N GLY A 85 -39.07 8.84 1.86
CA GLY A 85 -38.99 9.94 0.88
C GLY A 85 -40.14 10.95 0.89
N ASP A 86 -40.28 11.61 -0.27
CA ASP A 86 -41.39 12.49 -0.72
C ASP A 86 -41.27 14.02 -0.48
N ASP A 87 -40.80 14.68 -1.55
CA ASP A 87 -41.44 15.82 -2.24
C ASP A 87 -40.93 17.28 -2.12
N SER A 88 -40.82 17.86 -3.33
CA SER A 88 -40.76 19.23 -3.84
C SER A 88 -40.18 20.43 -3.06
N GLY A 89 -39.39 21.24 -3.77
CA GLY A 89 -38.79 22.50 -3.27
C GLY A 89 -38.19 23.40 -4.37
N GLU A 90 -38.96 23.71 -5.42
CA GLU A 90 -38.53 24.58 -6.53
C GLU A 90 -38.23 26.02 -6.06
N GLY A 91 -37.10 26.63 -6.45
CA GLY A 91 -36.71 27.98 -6.03
C GLY A 91 -35.69 28.67 -6.96
N ASP A 92 -36.00 29.90 -7.39
CA ASP A 92 -35.39 30.62 -8.51
C ASP A 92 -34.18 31.52 -8.14
N ASP A 93 -33.37 31.85 -9.16
CA ASP A 93 -32.52 33.06 -9.31
C ASP A 93 -31.30 33.33 -8.38
N ALA A 94 -30.11 32.97 -8.88
CA ALA A 94 -28.94 33.83 -9.19
C ALA A 94 -28.46 34.98 -8.27
N ASP A 95 -27.14 35.06 -8.02
CA ASP A 95 -26.21 36.06 -8.60
C ASP A 95 -24.72 35.80 -8.21
N ALA A 96 -23.79 36.55 -8.83
CA ALA A 96 -22.44 36.93 -8.36
C ALA A 96 -21.37 35.81 -8.24
N GLY A 97 -20.64 35.59 -9.34
CA GLY A 97 -19.45 34.74 -9.35
C GLY A 97 -18.22 35.32 -8.61
N GLY A 98 -17.28 34.46 -8.25
CA GLY A 98 -16.06 34.82 -7.55
C GLY A 98 -14.88 33.89 -7.86
N ASN A 99 -13.91 34.44 -8.60
CA ASN A 99 -12.50 34.04 -8.72
C ASN A 99 -12.14 32.56 -9.03
N GLU A 100 -11.55 32.35 -10.21
CA GLU A 100 -10.73 31.16 -10.50
C GLU A 100 -9.56 31.12 -9.49
N THR A 101 -9.51 30.11 -8.64
CA THR A 101 -8.36 29.80 -7.79
C THR A 101 -8.13 28.29 -7.83
N ASP A 102 -6.85 27.91 -7.80
CA ASP A 102 -6.33 26.61 -8.21
C ASP A 102 -6.93 25.43 -7.41
N GLY A 103 -6.90 24.23 -8.01
CA GLY A 103 -7.53 23.04 -7.46
C GLY A 103 -6.93 22.60 -6.13
N GLU A 104 -7.70 22.78 -5.07
CA GLU A 104 -7.52 22.13 -3.77
C GLU A 104 -8.41 20.89 -3.81
N GLU A 105 -7.81 19.75 -4.17
CA GLU A 105 -8.48 18.44 -4.26
C GLU A 105 -8.89 17.96 -2.86
N ASP A 106 -10.03 17.26 -2.75
CA ASP A 106 -10.78 17.03 -1.50
C ASP A 106 -10.10 16.00 -0.55
N ALA A 107 -8.94 16.38 -0.02
CA ALA A 107 -8.21 15.64 0.99
C ALA A 107 -8.83 15.87 2.37
N GLU A 108 -9.87 15.08 2.69
CA GLU A 108 -10.56 15.06 4.00
C GLU A 108 -9.55 15.18 5.17
N GLU A 109 -9.86 16.09 6.11
CA GLU A 109 -8.84 16.84 6.86
C GLU A 109 -7.80 15.95 7.59
N GLY A 110 -6.65 15.75 6.94
CA GLY A 110 -5.45 15.15 7.53
C GLY A 110 -4.92 13.88 6.86
N ARG A 111 -5.64 13.25 5.91
CA ARG A 111 -5.13 12.07 5.18
C ARG A 111 -4.43 12.43 3.86
N GLU A 112 -3.41 11.64 3.50
CA GLU A 112 -2.62 11.73 2.27
C GLU A 112 -2.98 10.53 1.37
N TYR A 113 -3.22 10.78 0.07
CA TYR A 113 -3.51 9.75 -0.92
C TYR A 113 -2.23 9.29 -1.63
N PHE A 114 -2.14 7.98 -1.87
CA PHE A 114 -1.01 7.30 -2.48
C PHE A 114 -1.49 6.49 -3.68
N GLU A 115 -1.64 7.18 -4.82
CA GLU A 115 -1.94 6.60 -6.14
C GLU A 115 -0.84 5.58 -6.57
N PHE A 116 -1.21 4.59 -7.37
CA PHE A 116 -0.30 3.63 -8.01
C PHE A 116 0.08 4.08 -9.44
N ASP A 117 1.30 3.78 -9.90
CA ASP A 117 1.72 4.07 -11.29
C ASP A 117 0.82 3.42 -12.35
N GLU A 118 0.27 2.24 -12.05
CA GLU A 118 -0.74 1.51 -12.82
C GLU A 118 -1.70 0.80 -11.83
N PRO A 119 -3.02 0.75 -12.06
CA PRO A 119 -3.96 0.00 -11.22
C PRO A 119 -3.59 -1.48 -11.09
N GLN A 120 -3.85 -2.06 -9.92
CA GLN A 120 -3.41 -3.40 -9.54
C GLN A 120 -4.61 -4.34 -9.35
N GLU A 121 -4.70 -5.33 -10.24
CA GLU A 121 -5.70 -6.41 -10.18
C GLU A 121 -5.29 -7.53 -9.21
N ALA A 122 -6.22 -8.13 -8.48
CA ALA A 122 -5.98 -9.34 -7.67
C ALA A 122 -7.19 -10.29 -7.72
N ASP A 123 -6.98 -11.55 -8.14
CA ASP A 123 -8.03 -12.57 -8.07
C ASP A 123 -8.07 -13.20 -6.67
N LEU A 124 -9.09 -12.87 -5.88
CA LEU A 124 -9.26 -13.36 -4.51
C LEU A 124 -9.43 -14.89 -4.46
N VAL A 125 -9.91 -15.53 -5.54
CA VAL A 125 -10.03 -16.99 -5.60
C VAL A 125 -8.65 -17.65 -5.58
N GLU A 126 -7.61 -17.02 -6.12
CA GLU A 126 -6.21 -17.51 -6.06
C GLU A 126 -5.54 -17.28 -4.68
N LEU A 127 -6.09 -16.40 -3.83
CA LEU A 127 -5.47 -15.99 -2.56
C LEU A 127 -6.02 -16.70 -1.31
N GLN A 128 -6.96 -17.63 -1.50
CA GLN A 128 -7.48 -18.46 -0.42
C GLN A 128 -6.38 -19.29 0.29
N ASN A 129 -6.61 -19.62 1.55
CA ASN A 129 -5.76 -20.45 2.43
C ASN A 129 -4.48 -19.77 2.95
N GLY A 130 -4.40 -18.43 2.89
CA GLY A 130 -3.25 -17.66 3.39
C GLY A 130 -2.14 -17.44 2.37
N GLU A 131 -2.46 -17.58 1.08
CA GLU A 131 -1.63 -16.99 0.02
C GLU A 131 -1.91 -15.48 -0.04
N THR A 132 -0.91 -14.67 -0.39
CA THR A 132 -1.03 -13.20 -0.39
C THR A 132 -0.48 -12.61 -1.68
N LYS A 133 -1.10 -11.52 -2.16
CA LYS A 133 -0.58 -10.75 -3.30
C LYS A 133 -0.07 -9.40 -2.83
N LEU A 134 1.18 -9.07 -3.18
CA LEU A 134 1.70 -7.71 -3.07
C LEU A 134 1.00 -6.81 -4.09
N ILE A 135 0.42 -5.71 -3.62
CA ILE A 135 -0.24 -4.69 -4.43
C ILE A 135 0.69 -3.49 -4.62
N ASP A 136 1.29 -3.00 -3.54
CA ASP A 136 2.20 -1.85 -3.57
C ASP A 136 3.37 -2.02 -2.59
N GLU A 137 4.53 -1.45 -2.93
CA GLU A 137 5.66 -1.32 -2.01
C GLU A 137 6.37 0.02 -2.23
N ARG A 138 6.31 0.92 -1.23
CA ARG A 138 6.90 2.27 -1.32
C ARG A 138 7.55 2.75 -0.03
N GLU A 139 8.49 3.69 -0.15
CA GLU A 139 9.05 4.43 0.98
C GLU A 139 8.10 5.53 1.44
N LEU A 140 7.77 5.54 2.74
CA LEU A 140 6.88 6.52 3.38
C LEU A 140 7.55 7.13 4.61
N GLN A 141 7.00 8.26 5.07
CA GLN A 141 7.41 8.90 6.32
C GLN A 141 7.15 7.94 7.50
N THR A 142 8.07 7.89 8.46
CA THR A 142 7.85 7.11 9.68
C THR A 142 6.81 7.74 10.60
N GLY A 143 5.93 6.92 11.16
CA GLY A 143 4.86 7.35 12.07
C GLY A 143 3.95 6.20 12.46
N GLU A 144 3.08 6.47 13.44
CA GLU A 144 1.97 5.58 13.82
C GLU A 144 0.72 5.95 13.00
N TYR A 145 0.10 4.95 12.39
CA TYR A 145 -1.06 5.06 11.52
C TYR A 145 -2.21 4.20 12.10
N PRO A 146 -3.41 4.77 12.36
CA PRO A 146 -4.51 4.06 13.01
C PRO A 146 -5.29 3.10 12.09
N TYR A 147 -5.18 3.29 10.78
CA TYR A 147 -5.86 2.50 9.75
C TYR A 147 -5.15 2.68 8.40
N LEU A 148 -5.50 1.81 7.44
CA LEU A 148 -5.22 1.96 6.01
C LEU A 148 -6.55 1.90 5.25
N GLN A 149 -6.75 2.72 4.20
CA GLN A 149 -7.92 2.58 3.32
C GLN A 149 -7.46 2.23 1.90
N LEU A 150 -7.90 1.11 1.35
CA LEU A 150 -7.63 0.75 -0.05
C LEU A 150 -8.66 1.41 -0.96
N ASP A 151 -8.21 2.10 -2.01
CA ASP A 151 -9.10 2.63 -3.03
C ASP A 151 -9.33 1.55 -4.10
N VAL A 152 -10.54 0.98 -4.11
CA VAL A 152 -10.91 -0.18 -4.93
C VAL A 152 -11.96 0.27 -5.94
N SER A 153 -11.62 0.26 -7.22
CA SER A 153 -12.46 0.81 -8.28
C SER A 153 -13.39 -0.20 -8.94
N SER A 154 -13.06 -1.50 -8.86
CA SER A 154 -13.94 -2.58 -9.33
C SER A 154 -13.78 -3.88 -8.55
N ALA A 155 -14.82 -4.73 -8.62
CA ALA A 155 -14.82 -6.11 -8.17
C ALA A 155 -15.60 -6.96 -9.18
N ASP A 156 -14.88 -7.65 -10.05
CA ASP A 156 -15.40 -8.36 -11.22
C ASP A 156 -15.35 -9.88 -10.99
N GLY A 157 -16.53 -10.46 -10.75
CA GLY A 157 -16.67 -11.87 -10.37
C GLY A 157 -17.29 -12.74 -11.47
N THR A 158 -16.74 -13.94 -11.66
CA THR A 158 -17.35 -15.02 -12.44
C THR A 158 -17.71 -16.16 -11.50
N LEU A 159 -18.93 -16.68 -11.58
CA LEU A 159 -19.39 -17.82 -10.77
C LEU A 159 -18.91 -19.16 -11.34
N THR A 160 -18.90 -20.20 -10.50
CA THR A 160 -18.62 -21.61 -10.88
C THR A 160 -19.59 -22.22 -11.91
N ASP A 161 -20.66 -21.51 -12.27
CA ASP A 161 -21.58 -21.81 -13.39
C ASP A 161 -21.07 -21.25 -14.75
N GLY A 162 -20.08 -20.35 -14.72
CA GLY A 162 -19.60 -19.59 -15.88
C GLY A 162 -20.44 -18.35 -16.20
N SER A 163 -21.17 -17.82 -15.21
CA SER A 163 -22.00 -16.61 -15.31
C SER A 163 -21.46 -15.46 -14.46
N ASP A 164 -21.61 -14.23 -14.96
CA ASP A 164 -21.11 -13.02 -14.31
C ASP A 164 -21.86 -12.72 -12.99
N ALA A 165 -21.11 -12.46 -11.92
CA ALA A 165 -21.63 -12.02 -10.63
C ALA A 165 -21.56 -10.50 -10.50
N THR A 166 -22.65 -9.86 -10.05
CA THR A 166 -22.53 -8.47 -9.58
C THR A 166 -22.03 -8.45 -8.14
N VAL A 167 -20.84 -7.89 -7.95
CA VAL A 167 -20.24 -7.65 -6.64
C VAL A 167 -20.26 -6.15 -6.36
N ASP A 168 -20.94 -5.76 -5.28
CA ASP A 168 -21.00 -4.39 -4.80
C ASP A 168 -19.83 -4.07 -3.87
N LEU A 169 -19.44 -2.80 -3.83
CA LEU A 169 -18.58 -2.22 -2.81
C LEU A 169 -19.45 -1.49 -1.75
N PRO A 170 -19.01 -1.39 -0.49
CA PRO A 170 -19.75 -0.69 0.56
C PRO A 170 -19.69 0.83 0.38
N GLY A 171 -20.71 1.39 -0.28
CA GLY A 171 -20.82 2.83 -0.52
C GLY A 171 -20.01 3.28 -1.73
N ASN A 172 -19.54 4.53 -1.71
CA ASN A 172 -18.64 5.10 -2.73
C ASN A 172 -17.31 5.55 -2.07
N ALA A 173 -16.89 4.88 -1.00
CA ALA A 173 -15.78 5.28 -0.14
C ALA A 173 -14.66 4.22 -0.12
N PRO A 174 -13.38 4.62 0.06
CA PRO A 174 -12.26 3.70 0.17
C PRO A 174 -12.41 2.67 1.30
N LEU A 175 -12.02 1.42 1.03
CA LEU A 175 -12.26 0.28 1.92
C LEU A 175 -11.31 0.32 3.13
N LYS A 176 -11.86 0.63 4.30
CA LYS A 176 -11.11 0.93 5.52
C LYS A 176 -10.78 -0.30 6.38
N PHE A 177 -9.49 -0.48 6.63
CA PHE A 177 -8.90 -1.51 7.47
C PHE A 177 -8.46 -0.89 8.80
N ASN A 178 -9.32 -1.04 9.81
CA ASN A 178 -9.15 -0.45 11.14
C ASN A 178 -8.20 -1.28 12.02
N GLU A 179 -6.93 -1.35 11.64
CA GLU A 179 -5.83 -1.87 12.47
C GLU A 179 -4.66 -0.89 12.47
N SER A 180 -4.06 -0.69 13.63
CA SER A 180 -2.99 0.29 13.84
C SER A 180 -1.61 -0.29 13.58
N PHE A 181 -0.76 0.44 12.86
CA PHE A 181 0.60 0.03 12.50
C PHE A 181 1.60 1.19 12.55
N GLU A 182 2.89 0.88 12.63
CA GLU A 182 3.97 1.88 12.73
C GLU A 182 4.98 1.68 11.60
N ILE A 183 5.11 2.68 10.73
CA ILE A 183 6.18 2.71 9.72
C ILE A 183 7.47 3.13 10.43
N ARG A 184 8.46 2.24 10.49
CA ARG A 184 9.74 2.44 11.22
C ARG A 184 10.93 2.64 10.30
N GLU A 185 11.94 3.38 10.78
CA GLU A 185 13.20 3.58 10.06
C GLU A 185 13.85 2.23 9.69
N ASN A 186 14.30 2.09 8.44
CA ASN A 186 15.03 0.91 7.94
C ASN A 186 14.29 -0.42 8.24
N THR A 187 12.95 -0.38 8.22
CA THR A 187 12.06 -1.52 8.48
C THR A 187 11.06 -1.62 7.36
N ARG A 188 10.85 -2.83 6.85
CA ARG A 188 9.76 -3.17 5.95
C ARG A 188 8.55 -3.56 6.79
N THR A 189 7.50 -2.76 6.71
CA THR A 189 6.21 -2.98 7.36
C THR A 189 5.30 -3.62 6.32
N THR A 190 4.88 -4.85 6.56
CA THR A 190 3.93 -5.55 5.69
C THR A 190 2.53 -5.41 6.28
N PHE A 191 1.61 -4.84 5.53
CA PHE A 191 0.20 -4.73 5.92
C PHE A 191 -0.64 -5.61 4.99
N THR A 192 -1.18 -6.71 5.51
CA THR A 192 -2.04 -7.62 4.75
C THR A 192 -3.50 -7.27 5.00
N ALA A 193 -4.19 -6.82 3.95
CA ALA A 193 -5.60 -6.48 3.95
C ALA A 193 -6.45 -7.68 3.49
N ASP A 194 -7.34 -8.16 4.37
CA ASP A 194 -8.16 -9.34 4.12
C ASP A 194 -9.59 -9.00 3.68
N PHE A 195 -10.07 -9.66 2.63
CA PHE A 195 -11.36 -9.44 2.00
C PHE A 195 -12.32 -10.63 2.18
N ALA A 196 -13.62 -10.36 2.12
CA ALA A 196 -14.65 -11.38 2.03
C ALA A 196 -15.78 -10.95 1.08
N PRO A 197 -16.09 -11.71 0.02
CA PRO A 197 -17.38 -11.59 -0.66
C PRO A 197 -18.49 -12.19 0.23
N VAL A 198 -19.60 -11.45 0.38
CA VAL A 198 -20.78 -11.88 1.17
C VAL A 198 -22.04 -11.84 0.32
N LEU A 199 -22.71 -12.98 0.18
CA LEU A 199 -23.94 -13.14 -0.61
C LEU A 199 -25.12 -12.38 0.02
N ARG A 200 -25.75 -11.51 -0.77
CA ARG A 200 -26.95 -10.75 -0.40
C ARG A 200 -28.20 -11.48 -0.88
N GLY A 201 -29.33 -11.27 -0.19
CA GLY A 201 -30.61 -11.95 -0.45
C GLY A 201 -31.29 -11.66 -1.81
N ASN A 202 -30.65 -10.89 -2.69
CA ASN A 202 -31.05 -10.61 -4.06
C ASN A 202 -30.15 -11.28 -5.12
N GLY A 203 -29.16 -12.08 -4.72
CA GLY A 203 -28.21 -12.76 -5.63
C GLY A 203 -27.03 -11.90 -6.09
N ARG A 204 -26.83 -10.72 -5.48
CA ARG A 204 -25.60 -9.91 -5.59
C ARG A 204 -24.67 -10.26 -4.43
N TYR A 205 -23.39 -9.99 -4.56
CA TYR A 205 -22.44 -10.07 -3.45
C TYR A 205 -22.07 -8.66 -2.97
N LEU A 206 -21.61 -8.54 -1.74
CA LEU A 206 -20.96 -7.34 -1.22
C LEU A 206 -19.55 -7.74 -0.81
N LEU A 207 -18.53 -7.14 -1.44
CA LEU A 207 -17.15 -7.27 -0.98
C LEU A 207 -16.99 -6.48 0.32
N ARG A 208 -16.30 -7.03 1.32
CA ARG A 208 -16.08 -6.36 2.60
C ARG A 208 -14.64 -6.53 3.10
N PRO A 209 -14.04 -5.52 3.75
CA PRO A 209 -12.85 -5.73 4.55
C PRO A 209 -13.17 -6.61 5.76
N VAL A 210 -12.20 -7.42 6.20
CA VAL A 210 -12.35 -8.39 7.28
C VAL A 210 -11.48 -7.98 8.49
N PRO A 211 -12.06 -7.34 9.52
CA PRO A 211 -11.26 -6.77 10.63
C PRO A 211 -10.46 -7.78 11.46
N SER A 212 -10.79 -9.07 11.37
CA SER A 212 -10.09 -10.14 12.10
C SER A 212 -9.04 -10.89 11.26
N GLY A 213 -8.86 -10.51 9.99
CA GLY A 213 -7.87 -11.08 9.09
C GLY A 213 -6.76 -10.11 8.68
N ILE A 214 -6.80 -8.88 9.19
CA ILE A 214 -5.70 -7.93 8.99
C ILE A 214 -4.46 -8.46 9.73
N GLU A 215 -3.34 -8.58 9.02
CA GLU A 215 -2.06 -8.97 9.62
C GLU A 215 -0.99 -7.88 9.37
N VAL A 216 -0.25 -7.52 10.43
CA VAL A 216 0.83 -6.54 10.35
C VAL A 216 2.17 -7.20 10.72
N GLY A 217 3.03 -7.36 9.71
CA GLY A 217 4.38 -7.91 9.83
C GLY A 217 5.45 -6.81 9.83
N TYR A 218 6.58 -7.08 10.48
CA TYR A 218 7.74 -6.19 10.50
C TYR A 218 9.03 -6.97 10.22
N GLU A 219 9.73 -6.60 9.15
CA GLU A 219 11.03 -7.16 8.77
C GLU A 219 12.09 -6.06 8.85
N GLU A 220 13.06 -6.17 9.76
CA GLU A 220 14.22 -5.26 9.79
C GLU A 220 15.01 -5.43 8.49
N SER A 221 15.26 -4.33 7.76
CA SER A 221 15.99 -4.42 6.50
C SER A 221 17.44 -4.77 6.79
N SER A 222 17.77 -6.05 6.65
CA SER A 222 19.08 -6.61 6.96
C SER A 222 20.11 -6.15 5.92
N GLU A 223 20.61 -4.92 6.06
CA GLU A 223 21.89 -4.51 5.48
C GLU A 223 22.91 -5.57 5.85
N SER A 224 23.41 -6.33 4.87
CA SER A 224 24.14 -7.56 5.15
C SER A 224 25.54 -7.27 5.71
N ASP A 225 25.63 -7.04 7.02
CA ASP A 225 26.91 -6.91 7.69
C ASP A 225 27.69 -8.23 7.60
N GLY A 226 28.72 -8.22 6.75
CA GLY A 226 29.62 -9.34 6.50
C GLY A 226 30.55 -9.66 7.67
N SER A 227 30.03 -9.65 8.90
CA SER A 227 30.74 -9.84 10.17
C SER A 227 31.02 -11.32 10.46
N GLY A 228 31.48 -12.05 9.45
CA GLY A 228 31.98 -13.42 9.56
C GLY A 228 33.31 -13.42 10.32
N SER A 229 33.24 -13.47 11.64
CA SER A 229 34.37 -13.21 12.55
C SER A 229 35.55 -14.17 12.40
N SER A 230 36.71 -13.70 12.88
CA SER A 230 38.04 -14.30 12.73
C SER A 230 38.15 -15.78 13.08
N GLY A 231 38.91 -16.51 12.26
CA GLY A 231 39.46 -17.83 12.58
C GLY A 231 40.98 -17.84 12.44
N ASP A 232 41.68 -17.54 13.53
CA ASP A 232 43.14 -17.68 13.62
C ASP A 232 43.62 -19.10 13.31
N ASN A 233 44.80 -19.21 12.69
CA ASN A 233 45.89 -19.96 13.33
C ASN A 233 47.27 -19.57 12.77
N GLU A 234 48.23 -19.27 13.65
CA GLU A 234 49.64 -19.15 13.28
C GLU A 234 50.30 -20.53 13.14
N THR A 235 50.99 -20.79 12.02
CA THR A 235 52.08 -21.78 11.96
C THR A 235 53.20 -21.28 11.06
N ALA A 236 54.37 -21.02 11.65
CA ALA A 236 55.62 -20.95 10.90
C ALA A 236 56.31 -22.32 10.91
N ASP A 237 56.92 -22.72 9.80
CA ASP A 237 58.16 -23.51 9.81
C ASP A 237 58.90 -23.41 8.45
N ALA A 238 60.22 -23.61 8.51
CA ALA A 238 61.18 -23.86 7.40
C ALA A 238 61.17 -22.93 6.16
#